data_AF-A0AAV4BC60-F1
#
_entry.id   AF-A0AAV4BC60-F1
#
_cell.length_a   1.000
_cell.length_b   1.000
_cell.length_c   1.000
_cell.angle_alpha   90.00
_cell.angle_beta   90.00
_cell.angle_gamma   90.00
#
_symmetry.space_group_name_H-M   'P 1'
#
loop_
_entity.id
_entity.type
_entity.pdbx_description
1 polymer ?
#
loop_
_entity_poly.entity_id
_entity_poly.type
_entity_poly.pdbx_seq_one_letter_code
_entity_poly.pdbx_strand_id
1 'polypeptide(L)'
;MLEESDDPVVKTVQPSLKTGRKWKVTEAVDEAKECLKMKEVIGQTQTDRRGLGSITAKWWSKTEGKEKRDMIIVRSGIRKIQHGYRRRSSSLSKVSGQIGTLPYRDP
;
A
#
# COMPACT_ATOMS: atom_id res chain seq x y z
N MET A 1 6.53 10.44 -6.49
CA MET A 1 5.05 10.52 -6.61
C MET A 1 4.59 11.94 -6.30
N LEU A 2 5.06 12.89 -7.11
CA LEU A 2 4.75 14.31 -7.01
C LEU A 2 4.40 14.90 -8.39
N GLU A 3 4.12 14.04 -9.37
CA GLU A 3 3.80 14.39 -10.76
C GLU A 3 2.53 15.26 -10.86
N GLU A 4 1.65 15.15 -9.87
CA GLU A 4 0.39 15.88 -9.74
C GLU A 4 0.53 17.13 -8.86
N SER A 5 1.75 17.56 -8.52
CA SER A 5 2.01 18.83 -7.82
C SER A 5 1.93 19.98 -8.82
N ASP A 6 1.40 21.16 -8.47
CA ASP A 6 1.35 22.28 -9.42
C ASP A 6 2.75 22.85 -9.73
N ASP A 7 3.66 22.75 -8.77
CA ASP A 7 5.04 23.24 -8.89
C ASP A 7 5.88 22.37 -9.84
N PRO A 8 6.43 22.93 -10.94
CA PRO A 8 7.21 22.19 -11.93
C PRO A 8 8.50 21.59 -11.37
N VAL A 9 9.15 22.24 -10.40
CA VAL A 9 10.35 21.71 -9.75
C VAL A 9 9.98 20.44 -9.01
N VAL A 10 8.91 20.52 -8.22
CA VAL A 10 8.42 19.39 -7.41
C VAL A 10 7.94 18.22 -8.28
N LYS A 11 7.35 18.48 -9.46
CA LYS A 11 6.99 17.41 -10.43
C LYS A 11 8.18 16.58 -10.89
N THR A 12 9.33 17.23 -11.12
CA THR A 12 10.52 16.56 -11.65
C THR A 12 11.29 15.76 -10.58
N VAL A 13 11.02 16.01 -9.31
CA VAL A 13 11.67 15.30 -8.22
C VAL A 13 11.10 13.88 -8.11
N GLN A 14 11.91 12.91 -8.52
CA GLN A 14 11.68 11.50 -8.23
C GLN A 14 12.50 11.10 -6.98
N PRO A 15 11.90 11.11 -5.79
CA PRO A 15 12.62 10.69 -4.58
C PRO A 15 12.95 9.20 -4.69
N SER A 16 14.22 8.86 -4.45
CA SER A 16 14.66 7.46 -4.38
C SER A 16 14.18 6.85 -3.05
N LEU A 17 13.08 6.12 -3.12
CA LEU A 17 12.52 5.44 -1.95
C LEU A 17 13.29 4.15 -1.71
N LYS A 18 13.99 4.06 -0.57
CA LYS A 18 14.64 2.82 -0.13
C LYS A 18 13.57 1.83 0.31
N THR A 19 13.15 0.95 -0.61
CA THR A 19 12.19 -0.12 -0.32
C THR A 19 12.92 -1.46 -0.21
N GLY A 20 12.38 -2.36 0.61
CA GLY A 20 13.01 -3.67 0.84
C GLY A 20 12.89 -4.59 -0.38
N ARG A 21 13.64 -5.70 -0.38
CA ARG A 21 13.68 -6.68 -1.48
C ARG A 21 12.32 -7.23 -1.92
N LYS A 22 11.36 -7.33 -1.00
CA LYS A 22 10.04 -7.94 -1.26
C LYS A 22 9.00 -6.96 -1.80
N TRP A 23 9.29 -5.67 -1.83
CA TRP A 23 8.32 -4.66 -2.25
C TRP A 23 8.99 -3.53 -3.01
N LYS A 24 8.55 -3.35 -4.25
CA LYS A 24 8.89 -2.19 -5.08
C LYS A 24 7.71 -1.22 -5.10
N VAL A 25 7.97 0.04 -4.77
CA VAL A 25 6.92 1.06 -4.68
C VAL A 25 6.36 1.44 -6.04
N THR A 26 7.19 1.44 -7.09
CA THR A 26 6.75 1.76 -8.45
C THR A 26 5.69 0.77 -8.93
N GLU A 27 5.99 -0.52 -8.86
CA GLU A 27 5.06 -1.61 -9.23
C GLU A 27 3.73 -1.52 -8.46
N ALA A 28 3.78 -1.31 -7.15
CA ALA A 28 2.56 -1.22 -6.33
C ALA A 28 1.71 0.02 -6.64
N VAL A 29 2.33 1.12 -7.08
CA VAL A 29 1.57 2.30 -7.49
C VAL A 29 1.00 2.13 -8.90
N ASP A 30 1.73 1.52 -9.81
CA ASP A 30 1.24 1.26 -11.17
C ASP A 30 0.05 0.30 -11.14
N GLU A 31 0.13 -0.78 -10.36
CA GLU A 31 -1.01 -1.69 -10.12
C GLU A 31 -2.22 -0.94 -9.52
N ALA A 32 -1.97 -0.02 -8.58
CA ALA A 32 -3.04 0.79 -8.00
C ALA A 32 -3.68 1.73 -9.04
N LYS A 33 -2.88 2.36 -9.92
CA LYS A 33 -3.38 3.19 -11.02
C LYS A 33 -4.23 2.37 -11.98
N GLU A 34 -3.79 1.18 -12.36
CA GLU A 34 -4.54 0.27 -13.25
C GLU A 34 -5.85 -0.18 -12.62
N CYS A 35 -5.84 -0.56 -11.34
CA CYS A 35 -7.06 -0.89 -10.60
C CYS A 35 -8.05 0.27 -10.56
N LEU A 36 -7.57 1.51 -10.40
CA LEU A 36 -8.43 2.69 -10.38
C LEU A 36 -9.06 2.97 -11.74
N LYS A 37 -8.30 2.82 -12.84
CA LYS A 37 -8.83 2.89 -14.21
C LYS A 37 -9.88 1.80 -14.46
N MET A 38 -9.58 0.56 -14.06
CA MET A 38 -10.50 -0.56 -14.20
C MET A 38 -11.81 -0.32 -13.44
N LYS A 39 -11.73 0.29 -12.25
CA LYS A 39 -12.91 0.68 -11.47
C LYS A 39 -13.79 1.68 -12.21
N GLU A 40 -13.22 2.59 -13.01
CA GLU A 40 -14.03 3.50 -13.84
C GLU A 40 -14.79 2.76 -14.93
N VAL A 41 -14.15 1.77 -15.58
CA VAL A 41 -14.76 0.96 -16.64
C VAL A 41 -15.90 0.11 -16.08
N ILE A 42 -15.68 -0.55 -14.94
CA ILE A 42 -16.70 -1.36 -14.26
C ILE A 42 -17.83 -0.47 -13.74
N GLY A 43 -17.53 0.79 -13.42
CA GLY A 43 -18.45 1.71 -12.79
C GLY A 43 -18.65 1.40 -11.30
N GLN A 44 -19.73 1.94 -10.74
CA GLN A 44 -19.97 1.86 -9.31
C GLN A 44 -20.63 0.54 -8.96
N THR A 45 -19.87 -0.39 -8.39
CA THR A 45 -20.41 -1.65 -7.88
C THR A 45 -21.30 -1.38 -6.67
N GLN A 46 -22.58 -1.77 -6.77
CA GLN A 46 -23.46 -1.76 -5.62
C GLN A 46 -22.99 -2.83 -4.63
N THR A 47 -22.76 -2.41 -3.39
CA THR A 47 -22.60 -3.33 -2.27
C THR A 47 -23.91 -3.37 -1.49
N ASP A 48 -24.35 -4.58 -1.18
CA ASP A 48 -25.57 -4.85 -0.41
C ASP A 48 -26.86 -4.32 -1.07
N ARG A 49 -27.89 -4.06 -0.27
CA ARG A 49 -29.20 -3.55 -0.73
C ARG A 49 -29.30 -2.02 -0.61
N ARG A 50 -28.17 -1.29 -0.74
CA ARG A 50 -28.14 0.17 -0.59
C ARG A 50 -28.87 0.94 -1.70
N GLY A 51 -29.10 0.30 -2.84
CA GLY A 51 -29.74 0.94 -3.99
C GLY A 51 -28.81 1.92 -4.72
N LEU A 52 -29.32 2.47 -5.82
CA LEU A 52 -28.62 3.43 -6.66
C LEU A 52 -28.54 4.80 -5.96
N GLY A 53 -27.43 5.51 -6.13
CA GLY A 53 -27.25 6.88 -5.61
C GLY A 53 -26.87 7.00 -4.13
N SER A 54 -26.84 5.89 -3.36
CA SER A 54 -26.45 5.92 -1.94
C SER A 54 -24.98 6.28 -1.71
N ILE A 55 -24.11 6.06 -2.70
CA ILE A 55 -22.66 6.33 -2.59
C ILE A 55 -22.24 7.26 -3.72
N THR A 56 -21.60 8.37 -3.37
CA THR A 56 -20.93 9.24 -4.33
C THR A 56 -19.60 8.63 -4.74
N ALA A 57 -19.49 8.25 -6.02
CA ALA A 57 -18.27 7.69 -6.57
C ALA A 57 -17.29 8.81 -6.93
N LYS A 58 -16.06 8.71 -6.44
CA LYS A 58 -14.92 9.50 -6.93
C LYS A 58 -14.24 8.74 -8.07
N TRP A 59 -14.12 9.41 -9.21
CA TRP A 59 -13.59 8.86 -10.45
C TRP A 59 -12.15 9.31 -10.68
N TRP A 60 -11.30 8.39 -11.12
CA TRP A 60 -9.87 8.63 -11.34
C TRP A 60 -9.61 9.72 -12.39
N SER A 61 -10.37 9.70 -13.49
CA SER A 61 -10.34 10.68 -14.57
C SER A 61 -10.79 12.08 -14.17
N LYS A 62 -11.63 12.20 -13.12
CA LYS A 62 -12.21 13.46 -12.66
C LYS A 62 -11.51 14.05 -11.43
N THR A 63 -10.49 13.37 -10.92
CA THR A 63 -9.75 13.81 -9.74
C THR A 63 -8.39 14.36 -10.14
N GLU A 64 -7.91 15.35 -9.39
CA GLU A 64 -6.64 16.02 -9.66
C GLU A 64 -5.84 16.20 -8.36
N GLY A 65 -4.53 16.40 -8.53
CA GLY A 65 -3.65 16.85 -7.46
C GLY A 65 -3.59 15.93 -6.25
N LYS A 66 -4.02 16.45 -5.10
CA LYS A 66 -3.95 15.72 -3.82
C LYS A 66 -4.93 14.54 -3.78
N GLU A 67 -6.14 14.70 -4.31
CA GLU A 67 -7.16 13.66 -4.23
C GLU A 67 -6.75 12.40 -4.97
N LYS A 68 -6.10 12.59 -6.11
CA LYS A 68 -5.62 11.51 -6.97
C LYS A 68 -4.49 10.72 -6.29
N ARG A 69 -3.56 11.40 -5.61
CA ARG A 69 -2.61 10.77 -4.68
C ARG A 69 -3.28 10.01 -3.54
N ASP A 70 -4.30 10.60 -2.90
CA ASP A 70 -5.01 9.95 -1.81
C ASP A 70 -5.72 8.66 -2.27
N MET A 71 -6.29 8.65 -3.48
CA MET A 71 -6.88 7.46 -4.08
C MET A 71 -5.85 6.34 -4.31
N ILE A 72 -4.66 6.68 -4.81
CA ILE A 72 -3.54 5.74 -4.95
C ILE A 72 -3.15 5.18 -3.57
N ILE A 73 -2.96 6.02 -2.56
CA ILE A 73 -2.53 5.60 -1.22
C ILE A 73 -3.55 4.66 -0.58
N VAL A 74 -4.84 4.96 -0.72
CA VAL A 74 -5.93 4.12 -0.20
C VAL A 74 -5.96 2.78 -0.93
N ARG A 75 -5.82 2.77 -2.26
CA ARG A 75 -5.89 1.55 -3.07
C ARG A 75 -4.67 0.65 -2.93
N SER A 76 -3.47 1.22 -3.04
CA SER A 76 -2.18 0.50 -2.89
C SER A 76 -2.00 -0.08 -1.49
N GLY A 77 -2.77 0.36 -0.50
CA GLY A 77 -2.70 -0.18 0.85
C GLY A 77 -1.37 0.10 1.55
N ILE A 78 -0.59 1.10 1.09
CA ILE A 78 0.74 1.44 1.62
C ILE A 78 0.74 1.53 3.15
N ARG A 79 -0.32 2.11 3.73
CA ARG A 79 -0.50 2.21 5.19
C ARG A 79 -0.72 0.85 5.87
N LYS A 80 -1.46 -0.08 5.26
CA LYS A 80 -1.74 -1.41 5.86
C LYS A 80 -0.53 -2.33 5.80
N ILE A 81 0.23 -2.27 4.72
CA ILE A 81 1.43 -3.11 4.53
C ILE A 81 2.52 -2.74 5.55
N GLN A 82 2.72 -1.45 5.83
CA GLN A 82 3.70 -0.97 6.81
C GLN A 82 3.42 -1.51 8.24
N HIS A 83 2.15 -1.54 8.65
CA HIS A 83 1.74 -2.09 9.95
C HIS A 83 1.80 -3.64 10.01
N GLY A 84 1.54 -4.33 8.90
CA GLY A 84 1.54 -5.80 8.83
C GLY A 84 2.94 -6.43 8.94
N TYR A 85 3.95 -5.81 8.31
CA TYR A 85 5.33 -6.32 8.38
C TYR A 85 5.96 -6.16 9.77
N ARG A 86 5.66 -5.05 10.48
CA ARG A 86 6.19 -4.79 11.84
C ARG A 86 5.68 -5.78 12.90
N ARG A 87 4.49 -6.37 12.73
CA ARG A 87 3.96 -7.37 13.68
C ARG A 87 4.61 -8.75 13.55
N ARG A 88 5.07 -9.15 12.35
CA ARG A 88 5.76 -10.45 12.16
C ARG A 88 7.22 -10.42 12.62
N SER A 89 7.89 -9.27 12.52
CA SER A 89 9.28 -9.14 12.99
C SER A 89 9.39 -9.16 14.51
N SER A 90 8.37 -8.73 15.26
CA SER A 90 8.38 -8.76 16.73
C SER A 90 8.04 -10.13 17.33
N SER A 91 7.37 -11.01 16.59
CA SER A 91 7.04 -12.37 17.07
C SER A 91 8.16 -13.38 16.82
N LEU A 92 9.04 -13.12 15.84
CA LEU A 92 10.18 -14.01 15.51
C LEU A 92 11.42 -13.75 16.38
N SER A 93 11.54 -12.59 17.03
CA SER A 93 12.66 -12.30 17.93
C SER A 93 12.48 -12.82 19.36
N LYS A 94 11.37 -13.50 19.65
CA LYS A 94 11.03 -14.00 21.01
C LYS A 94 11.16 -15.52 21.17
N VAL A 95 11.47 -16.25 20.09
CA VAL A 95 11.57 -17.73 20.10
C VAL A 95 13.03 -18.23 20.06
N SER A 96 14.02 -17.37 19.77
CA SER A 96 15.44 -17.79 19.69
C SER A 96 16.20 -17.72 21.02
N GLY A 97 15.51 -17.63 22.17
CA GLY A 97 16.14 -17.40 23.48
C GLY A 97 16.13 -18.58 24.47
N GLN A 98 15.64 -19.76 24.08
CA GLN A 98 15.59 -20.94 24.97
C GLN A 98 16.00 -22.22 24.23
N ILE A 99 17.25 -22.30 23.80
CA ILE A 99 17.93 -23.60 23.63
C ILE A 99 19.30 -23.45 24.30
N GLY A 100 19.27 -23.44 25.63
CA GLY A 100 20.45 -23.61 26.47
C GLY A 100 20.76 -25.10 26.56
N THR A 101 21.92 -25.46 26.03
CA THR A 101 22.52 -26.79 25.90
C THR A 101 22.58 -27.57 27.22
N LEU A 102 22.09 -28.81 27.24
CA LEU A 102 22.45 -29.83 28.24
C LEU A 102 23.82 -30.41 27.87
N PRO A 103 24.86 -30.33 28.72
CA PRO A 103 26.04 -31.15 28.55
C PRO A 103 25.77 -32.56 29.09
N TYR A 104 25.74 -33.51 28.17
CA TYR A 104 25.87 -34.95 28.41
C TYR A 104 27.20 -35.21 29.15
N ARG A 105 27.16 -35.91 30.29
CA ARG A 105 28.37 -36.42 30.97
C ARG A 105 28.06 -37.74 31.66
N ASP A 106 28.25 -38.83 30.92
CA ASP A 106 28.61 -40.16 31.44
C ASP A 106 30.11 -40.12 31.81
N PRO A 107 30.65 -40.96 32.72
CA PRO A 107 30.27 -42.35 33.01
C PRO A 107 29.63 -42.63 34.38
#